data_AF-A0A933QUF3-F1
#
_entry.id   AF-A0A933QUF3-F1
#
_cell.length_a   1.000
_cell.length_b   1.000
_cell.length_c   1.000
_cell.angle_alpha   90.00
_cell.angle_beta   90.00
_cell.angle_gamma   90.00
#
_symmetry.space_group_name_H-M   'P 1'
#
loop_
_entity.id
_entity.type
_entity.pdbx_description
1 polymer ?
#
loop_
_entity_poly.entity_id
_entity_poly.type
_entity_poly.pdbx_seq_one_letter_code
_entity_poly.pdbx_strand_id
1 'polypeptide(L)'
;MTYLSRYQKGEYERVWKELLALGARVRQDAVYPDALAVARETMRRARANIDLLIPRLREIGYLFEAENPDKPIYPDAVFMPPSDSGRAFIEQIEKSAGVFPISLRAWYDVVGSVNLMGKHPGIRFFEDEPLADPLVVDPISDYHLDLLADWEADRDEVGEDESYRLEIAPDEYHKAKITGEAPYSIALPNASADARLLDEWHNTTFVNYLRSTFRFGGFPGFERLPDGERPDDLIAFLTKDFLPL
;
A
#
# COMPACT_ATOMS: atom_id res chain seq x y z
N MET A 1 12.66 23.54 -13.64
CA MET A 1 12.03 22.28 -14.10
C MET A 1 11.21 21.75 -12.93
N THR A 2 9.98 21.30 -13.15
CA THR A 2 9.08 20.83 -12.07
C THR A 2 9.49 19.45 -11.58
N TYR A 3 9.08 19.07 -10.37
CA TYR A 3 9.24 17.72 -9.83
C TYR A 3 8.56 16.69 -10.75
N LEU A 4 7.34 16.97 -11.22
CA LEU A 4 6.66 16.07 -12.16
C LEU A 4 7.46 15.85 -13.45
N SER A 5 8.00 16.91 -14.04
CA SER A 5 8.76 16.79 -15.30
C SER A 5 10.03 15.97 -15.11
N ARG A 6 10.69 16.06 -13.95
CA ARG A 6 11.87 15.24 -13.60
C ARG A 6 11.49 13.80 -13.34
N TYR A 7 10.40 13.57 -12.61
CA TYR A 7 9.87 12.24 -12.33
C TYR A 7 9.56 11.50 -13.65
N GLN A 8 8.83 12.16 -14.57
CA GLN A 8 8.52 11.60 -15.89
C GLN A 8 9.76 11.28 -16.74
N LYS A 9 10.89 11.94 -16.47
CA LYS A 9 12.18 11.71 -17.15
C LYS A 9 13.06 10.65 -16.49
N GLY A 10 12.58 9.97 -15.45
CA GLY A 10 13.28 8.86 -14.81
C GLY A 10 13.96 9.18 -13.49
N GLU A 11 13.81 10.40 -12.95
CA GLU A 11 14.37 10.75 -11.64
C GLU A 11 13.48 10.26 -10.47
N TYR A 12 12.96 9.03 -10.54
CA TYR A 12 11.88 8.54 -9.67
C TYR A 12 12.21 8.63 -8.17
N GLU A 13 13.22 7.89 -7.70
CA GLU A 13 13.62 7.86 -6.29
C GLU A 13 14.20 9.21 -5.86
N ARG A 14 14.91 9.90 -6.76
CA ARG A 14 15.51 11.20 -6.48
C ARG A 14 14.45 12.26 -6.19
N VAL A 15 13.39 12.33 -7.01
CA VAL A 15 12.28 13.25 -6.81
C VAL A 15 11.57 12.94 -5.50
N TRP A 16 11.26 11.68 -5.22
CA TRP A 16 10.61 11.30 -3.96
C TRP A 16 11.48 11.61 -2.73
N LYS A 17 12.80 11.38 -2.79
CA LYS A 17 13.73 11.76 -1.72
C LYS A 17 13.73 13.26 -1.45
N GLU A 18 13.70 14.08 -2.50
CA GLU A 18 13.64 15.53 -2.37
C GLU A 18 12.29 16.00 -1.80
N LEU A 19 11.17 15.41 -2.25
CA LEU A 19 9.84 15.71 -1.71
C LEU A 19 9.70 15.32 -0.24
N LEU A 20 10.25 14.16 0.16
CA LEU A 20 10.25 13.71 1.55
C LEU A 20 11.10 14.63 2.44
N ALA A 21 12.24 15.12 1.95
CA ALA A 21 13.11 16.03 2.67
C ALA A 21 12.47 17.40 2.99
N LEU A 22 11.38 17.77 2.30
CA LEU A 22 10.62 18.97 2.62
C LEU A 22 9.78 18.82 3.90
N GLY A 23 9.50 17.59 4.34
CA GLY A 23 8.57 17.31 5.45
C GLY A 23 7.22 17.99 5.22
N ALA A 24 6.65 18.58 6.27
CA ALA A 24 5.38 19.31 6.19
C ALA A 24 5.39 20.51 5.22
N ARG A 25 6.57 21.06 4.87
CA ARG A 25 6.66 22.20 3.92
C ARG A 25 6.22 21.83 2.50
N VAL A 26 6.13 20.53 2.18
CA VAL A 26 5.60 20.07 0.88
C VAL A 26 4.16 20.54 0.64
N ARG A 27 3.41 20.86 1.71
CA ARG A 27 2.03 21.36 1.64
C ARG A 27 1.89 22.86 1.43
N GLN A 28 3.00 23.60 1.31
CA GLN A 28 2.95 25.02 0.95
C GLN A 28 2.46 25.18 -0.50
N ASP A 29 1.64 26.21 -0.76
CA ASP A 29 0.99 26.46 -2.06
C ASP A 29 1.95 26.41 -3.26
N ALA A 30 3.19 26.85 -3.08
CA ALA A 30 4.20 26.86 -4.14
C ALA A 30 4.71 25.47 -4.56
N VAL A 31 4.58 24.46 -3.69
CA VAL A 31 5.12 23.10 -3.91
C VAL A 31 4.02 22.06 -4.03
N TYR A 32 2.95 22.20 -3.25
CA TYR A 32 1.92 21.19 -3.11
C TYR A 32 1.30 20.71 -4.43
N PRO A 33 0.95 21.59 -5.40
CA PRO A 33 0.36 21.13 -6.67
C PRO A 33 1.30 20.20 -7.45
N ASP A 34 2.60 20.48 -7.46
CA ASP A 34 3.60 19.69 -8.18
C ASP A 34 3.92 18.37 -7.45
N ALA A 35 4.00 18.41 -6.11
CA ALA A 35 4.15 17.21 -5.29
C ALA A 35 2.95 16.26 -5.42
N LEU A 36 1.73 16.79 -5.38
CA LEU A 36 0.51 16.02 -5.61
C LEU A 36 0.48 15.43 -7.02
N ALA A 37 0.97 16.15 -8.03
CA ALA A 37 1.05 15.64 -9.39
C ALA A 37 2.04 14.47 -9.51
N VAL A 38 3.19 14.53 -8.81
CA VAL A 38 4.14 13.40 -8.72
C VAL A 38 3.49 12.20 -8.05
N ALA A 39 2.80 12.41 -6.92
CA ALA A 39 2.11 11.33 -6.22
C ALA A 39 1.05 10.67 -7.12
N ARG A 40 0.20 11.46 -7.78
CA ARG A 40 -0.80 10.93 -8.73
C ARG A 40 -0.18 10.19 -9.90
N GLU A 41 0.91 10.70 -10.47
CA GLU A 41 1.63 10.00 -11.54
C GLU A 41 2.23 8.67 -11.07
N THR A 42 2.81 8.64 -9.86
CA THR A 42 3.31 7.40 -9.23
C THR A 42 2.17 6.39 -9.08
N MET A 43 1.01 6.83 -8.58
CA MET A 43 -0.15 5.95 -8.37
C MET A 43 -0.81 5.48 -9.66
N ARG A 44 -0.78 6.29 -10.74
CA ARG A 44 -1.22 5.82 -12.08
C ARG A 44 -0.35 4.69 -12.60
N ARG A 45 0.96 4.76 -12.37
CA ARG A 45 1.90 3.70 -12.75
C ARG A 45 1.70 2.45 -11.91
N ALA A 46 1.52 2.60 -10.60
CA ALA A 46 1.17 1.49 -9.71
C ALA A 46 -0.13 0.82 -10.17
N ARG A 47 -1.15 1.61 -10.52
CA ARG A 47 -2.42 1.09 -11.04
C ARG A 47 -2.23 0.32 -12.36
N ALA A 48 -1.46 0.86 -13.30
CA ALA A 48 -1.16 0.16 -14.55
C ALA A 48 -0.43 -1.17 -14.31
N ASN A 49 0.47 -1.23 -13.32
CA ASN A 49 1.13 -2.47 -12.93
C ASN A 49 0.14 -3.48 -12.35
N ILE A 50 -0.80 -3.04 -11.50
CA ILE A 50 -1.88 -3.90 -10.95
C ILE A 50 -2.78 -4.44 -12.07
N ASP A 51 -3.15 -3.59 -13.04
CA ASP A 51 -3.99 -3.98 -14.18
C ASP A 51 -3.29 -5.05 -15.07
N LEU A 52 -1.95 -5.07 -15.13
CA LEU A 52 -1.18 -6.15 -15.76
C LEU A 52 -1.02 -7.38 -14.86
N LEU A 53 -0.82 -7.16 -13.56
CA LEU A 53 -0.50 -8.21 -12.60
C LEU A 53 -1.66 -9.17 -12.37
N ILE A 54 -2.87 -8.64 -12.13
CA ILE A 54 -4.03 -9.47 -11.77
C ILE A 54 -4.35 -10.51 -12.87
N PRO A 55 -4.46 -10.15 -14.16
CA PRO A 55 -4.68 -11.13 -15.23
C PRO A 55 -3.58 -12.19 -15.32
N ARG A 56 -2.31 -11.81 -15.11
CA ARG A 56 -1.18 -12.75 -15.14
C ARG A 56 -1.19 -13.73 -13.98
N LEU A 57 -1.59 -13.27 -12.78
CA LEU A 57 -1.84 -14.16 -11.65
C LEU A 57 -2.94 -15.17 -11.99
N ARG A 58 -4.04 -14.74 -12.62
CA ARG A 58 -5.07 -15.68 -13.10
C ARG A 58 -4.53 -16.65 -14.15
N GLU A 59 -3.66 -16.18 -15.06
CA GLU A 59 -3.06 -16.99 -16.12
C GLU A 59 -2.22 -18.16 -15.59
N ILE A 60 -1.46 -17.94 -14.51
CA ILE A 60 -0.69 -19.01 -13.85
C ILE A 60 -1.57 -19.91 -12.96
N GLY A 61 -2.86 -19.62 -12.80
CA GLY A 61 -3.77 -20.37 -11.94
C GLY A 61 -3.75 -19.94 -10.48
N TYR A 62 -3.36 -18.69 -10.20
CA TYR A 62 -3.49 -18.10 -8.87
C TYR A 62 -4.96 -18.01 -8.45
N LEU A 63 -5.26 -18.46 -7.24
CA LEU A 63 -6.61 -18.45 -6.67
C LEU A 63 -6.71 -17.36 -5.62
N PHE A 64 -7.39 -16.26 -5.94
CA PHE A 64 -7.62 -15.16 -5.01
C PHE A 64 -8.61 -15.55 -3.93
N GLU A 65 -8.36 -15.12 -2.70
CA GLU A 65 -9.28 -15.34 -1.57
C GLU A 65 -10.54 -14.51 -1.67
N ALA A 66 -10.42 -13.27 -2.16
CA ALA A 66 -11.56 -12.38 -2.37
C ALA A 66 -12.58 -12.97 -3.35
N GLU A 67 -12.17 -13.89 -4.23
CA GLU A 67 -13.04 -14.55 -5.22
C GLU A 67 -13.56 -15.92 -4.73
N ASN A 68 -13.28 -16.32 -3.48
CA ASN A 68 -13.70 -17.61 -2.96
C ASN A 68 -15.17 -17.59 -2.48
N PRO A 69 -16.09 -18.29 -3.17
CA PRO A 69 -17.51 -18.26 -2.81
C PRO A 69 -17.82 -18.98 -1.49
N ASP A 70 -16.98 -19.92 -1.06
CA ASP A 70 -17.20 -20.71 0.15
C ASP A 70 -16.77 -19.99 1.43
N LYS A 71 -15.93 -18.95 1.29
CA LYS A 71 -15.36 -18.18 2.40
C LYS A 71 -15.25 -16.71 2.00
N PRO A 72 -16.38 -15.97 1.99
CA PRO A 72 -16.34 -14.55 1.68
C PRO A 72 -15.45 -13.84 2.71
N ILE A 73 -14.49 -13.07 2.21
CA ILE A 73 -13.67 -12.15 2.99
C ILE A 73 -14.04 -10.72 2.58
N TYR A 74 -13.82 -9.76 3.47
CA TYR A 74 -13.86 -8.34 3.12
C TYR A 74 -12.42 -7.83 2.97
N PRO A 75 -12.08 -7.07 1.90
CA PRO A 75 -12.92 -6.78 0.74
C PRO A 75 -13.20 -8.04 -0.11
N ASP A 76 -14.40 -8.12 -0.69
CA ASP A 76 -14.90 -9.25 -1.51
C ASP A 76 -14.49 -9.16 -2.99
N ALA A 77 -13.49 -8.31 -3.29
CA ALA A 77 -12.92 -8.15 -4.60
C ALA A 77 -11.40 -8.00 -4.53
N VAL A 78 -10.70 -8.60 -5.49
CA VAL A 78 -9.24 -8.46 -5.66
C VAL A 78 -8.82 -7.01 -5.88
N PHE A 79 -9.70 -6.23 -6.51
CA PHE A 79 -9.47 -4.84 -6.85
C PHE A 79 -10.78 -4.06 -6.73
N MET A 80 -10.78 -2.94 -6.01
CA MET A 80 -11.90 -2.00 -5.97
C MET A 80 -11.43 -0.61 -6.39
N PRO A 81 -12.09 0.04 -7.37
CA PRO A 81 -11.74 1.40 -7.75
C PRO A 81 -12.09 2.42 -6.65
N PRO A 82 -11.52 3.63 -6.70
CA PRO A 82 -11.91 4.72 -5.82
C PRO A 82 -13.42 4.97 -5.85
N SER A 83 -14.04 5.10 -4.68
CA SER A 83 -15.49 5.31 -4.53
C SER A 83 -15.79 6.61 -3.78
N ASP A 84 -17.02 7.12 -3.94
CA ASP A 84 -17.50 8.30 -3.19
C ASP A 84 -17.58 8.02 -1.69
N SER A 85 -18.00 6.81 -1.29
CA SER A 85 -18.03 6.42 0.13
C SER A 85 -16.63 6.40 0.73
N GLY A 86 -15.65 5.78 0.05
CA GLY A 86 -14.24 5.79 0.49
C GLY A 86 -13.69 7.20 0.63
N ARG A 87 -14.00 8.10 -0.30
CA ARG A 87 -13.64 9.53 -0.18
C ARG A 87 -14.25 10.19 1.05
N ALA A 88 -15.54 9.94 1.32
CA ALA A 88 -16.23 10.49 2.48
C ALA A 88 -15.70 9.95 3.80
N PHE A 89 -15.27 8.68 3.86
CA PHE A 89 -14.61 8.12 5.04
C PHE A 89 -13.24 8.75 5.27
N ILE A 90 -12.42 8.91 4.23
CA ILE A 90 -11.11 9.59 4.35
C ILE A 90 -11.29 11.03 4.86
N GLU A 91 -12.27 11.77 4.35
CA GLU A 91 -12.55 13.14 4.83
C GLU A 91 -12.98 13.19 6.31
N GLN A 92 -13.62 12.15 6.82
CA GLN A 92 -13.96 12.05 8.24
C GLN A 92 -12.71 11.78 9.08
N ILE A 93 -11.87 10.83 8.66
CA ILE A 93 -10.61 10.54 9.34
C ILE A 93 -9.69 11.77 9.33
N GLU A 94 -9.60 12.50 8.21
CA GLU A 94 -8.80 13.73 8.13
C GLU A 94 -9.29 14.85 9.06
N LYS A 95 -10.59 14.90 9.38
CA LYS A 95 -11.14 15.88 10.34
C LYS A 95 -10.78 15.55 11.79
N SER A 96 -10.69 14.27 12.12
CA SER A 96 -10.45 13.77 13.49
C SER A 96 -8.97 13.53 13.79
N ALA A 97 -8.31 12.68 12.99
CA ALA A 97 -6.92 12.27 13.18
C ALA A 97 -5.92 13.11 12.38
N GLY A 98 -6.42 13.99 11.51
CA GLY A 98 -5.61 14.89 10.69
C GLY A 98 -5.13 14.29 9.36
N VAL A 99 -4.35 15.07 8.62
CA VAL A 99 -4.11 14.84 7.19
C VAL A 99 -3.32 13.56 6.89
N PHE A 100 -3.70 12.86 5.82
CA PHE A 100 -2.98 11.71 5.27
C PHE A 100 -1.71 12.17 4.57
N PRO A 101 -0.61 11.40 4.52
CA PRO A 101 0.52 11.74 3.66
C PRO A 101 0.08 11.79 2.19
N ILE A 102 0.73 12.64 1.37
CA ILE A 102 0.31 12.90 -0.01
C ILE A 102 0.24 11.60 -0.83
N SER A 103 1.21 10.69 -0.63
CA SER A 103 1.25 9.38 -1.28
C SER A 103 0.01 8.53 -1.01
N LEU A 104 -0.39 8.38 0.25
CA LEU A 104 -1.53 7.54 0.63
C LEU A 104 -2.86 8.16 0.18
N ARG A 105 -3.02 9.48 0.30
CA ARG A 105 -4.20 10.17 -0.26
C ARG A 105 -4.30 9.96 -1.77
N ALA A 106 -3.19 10.08 -2.49
CA ALA A 106 -3.14 9.84 -3.93
C ALA A 106 -3.42 8.38 -4.29
N TRP A 107 -3.03 7.41 -3.45
CA TRP A 107 -3.35 6.00 -3.65
C TRP A 107 -4.87 5.79 -3.66
N TYR A 108 -5.57 6.27 -2.64
CA TYR A 108 -7.03 6.12 -2.57
C TYR A 108 -7.77 6.93 -3.65
N ASP A 109 -7.21 8.04 -4.12
CA ASP A 109 -7.78 8.84 -5.21
C ASP A 109 -7.63 8.19 -6.60
N VAL A 110 -6.56 7.42 -6.83
CA VAL A 110 -6.17 6.93 -8.16
C VAL A 110 -6.30 5.41 -8.29
N VAL A 111 -5.88 4.67 -7.27
CA VAL A 111 -5.85 3.21 -7.26
C VAL A 111 -7.11 2.65 -6.62
N GLY A 112 -7.46 3.08 -5.41
CA GLY A 112 -8.54 2.50 -4.61
C GLY A 112 -7.99 1.44 -3.65
N SER A 113 -8.47 0.20 -3.73
CA SER A 113 -7.97 -0.92 -2.93
C SER A 113 -7.52 -2.10 -3.79
N VAL A 114 -6.61 -2.89 -3.23
CA VAL A 114 -6.13 -4.13 -3.83
C VAL A 114 -5.95 -5.17 -2.74
N ASN A 115 -6.37 -6.40 -2.99
CA ASN A 115 -6.15 -7.53 -2.10
C ASN A 115 -5.67 -8.72 -2.93
N LEU A 116 -4.35 -8.95 -2.94
CA LEU A 116 -3.74 -10.09 -3.63
C LEU A 116 -3.66 -11.35 -2.75
N MET A 117 -4.29 -11.39 -1.57
CA MET A 117 -4.34 -12.61 -0.76
C MET A 117 -4.97 -13.74 -1.56
N GLY A 118 -4.37 -14.92 -1.43
CA GLY A 118 -4.64 -16.03 -2.33
C GLY A 118 -3.67 -17.17 -2.13
N LYS A 119 -3.76 -18.13 -3.04
CA LYS A 119 -2.88 -19.30 -3.06
C LYS A 119 -2.55 -19.73 -4.47
N HIS A 120 -1.35 -20.25 -4.64
CA HIS A 120 -0.89 -20.87 -5.87
C HIS A 120 0.16 -21.94 -5.52
N PRO A 121 0.14 -23.15 -6.08
CA PRO A 121 1.09 -24.21 -5.73
C PRO A 121 2.58 -23.85 -5.93
N GLY A 122 2.86 -22.96 -6.89
CA GLY A 122 4.21 -22.46 -7.16
C GLY A 122 4.63 -21.22 -6.36
N ILE A 123 3.79 -20.74 -5.44
CA ILE A 123 4.13 -19.64 -4.53
C ILE A 123 3.97 -20.15 -3.09
N ARG A 124 5.03 -20.05 -2.29
CA ARG A 124 5.03 -20.54 -0.92
C ARG A 124 4.23 -19.58 -0.03
N PHE A 125 3.11 -20.06 0.52
CA PHE A 125 2.21 -19.28 1.39
C PHE A 125 2.06 -19.85 2.80
N PHE A 126 2.46 -21.10 3.05
CA PHE A 126 2.15 -21.80 4.30
C PHE A 126 3.41 -22.45 4.89
N GLU A 127 3.64 -22.19 6.18
CA GLU A 127 4.57 -22.86 7.11
C GLU A 127 6.08 -22.84 6.79
N ASP A 128 6.48 -22.49 5.57
CA ASP A 128 7.88 -22.29 5.18
C ASP A 128 8.20 -20.79 5.07
N GLU A 129 8.99 -20.25 6.01
CA GLU A 129 9.59 -18.92 5.88
C GLU A 129 10.58 -18.87 4.70
N PRO A 130 10.66 -17.75 3.96
CA PRO A 130 9.92 -16.51 4.13
C PRO A 130 8.49 -16.54 3.55
N LEU A 131 7.54 -15.95 4.27
CA LEU A 131 6.18 -15.68 3.79
C LEU A 131 6.19 -14.79 2.53
N ALA A 132 5.28 -15.04 1.57
CA ALA A 132 5.23 -14.28 0.31
C ALA A 132 4.74 -12.82 0.46
N ASP A 133 3.99 -12.52 1.53
CA ASP A 133 3.47 -11.19 1.87
C ASP A 133 2.75 -10.47 0.70
N PRO A 134 1.69 -11.05 0.11
CA PRO A 134 1.02 -10.47 -1.06
C PRO A 134 0.59 -9.02 -0.84
N LEU A 135 0.65 -8.19 -1.90
CA LEU A 135 0.19 -6.81 -1.86
C LEU A 135 -1.27 -6.73 -1.40
N VAL A 136 -1.48 -6.06 -0.27
CA VAL A 136 -2.79 -5.64 0.21
C VAL A 136 -2.71 -4.15 0.52
N VAL A 137 -3.69 -3.40 0.06
CA VAL A 137 -4.04 -2.07 0.59
C VAL A 137 -5.56 -2.03 0.67
N ASP A 138 -6.07 -2.06 1.89
CA ASP A 138 -7.50 -2.18 2.18
C ASP A 138 -8.26 -0.91 1.81
N PRO A 139 -9.54 -1.03 1.42
CA PRO A 139 -10.39 0.13 1.25
C PRO A 139 -10.61 0.81 2.59
N ILE A 140 -10.59 2.15 2.61
CA ILE A 140 -11.11 2.88 3.77
C ILE A 140 -12.64 2.69 3.81
N SER A 141 -13.12 2.23 4.95
CA SER A 141 -14.50 1.81 5.18
C SER A 141 -15.01 2.26 6.55
N ASP A 142 -16.24 1.87 6.89
CA ASP A 142 -16.84 2.02 8.22
C ASP A 142 -16.00 1.38 9.33
N TYR A 143 -15.39 0.23 9.07
CA TYR A 143 -14.43 -0.39 10.00
C TYR A 143 -13.35 0.58 10.49
N HIS A 144 -12.82 1.43 9.60
CA HIS A 144 -11.79 2.40 9.97
C HIS A 144 -12.36 3.56 10.82
N LEU A 145 -13.64 3.88 10.66
CA LEU A 145 -14.31 4.85 11.53
C LEU A 145 -14.56 4.27 12.92
N ASP A 146 -14.88 2.98 13.02
CA ASP A 146 -15.03 2.31 14.31
C ASP A 146 -13.69 2.30 15.06
N LEU A 147 -12.58 1.95 14.39
CA LEU A 147 -11.24 2.02 14.97
C LEU A 147 -10.85 3.45 15.39
N LEU A 148 -11.25 4.45 14.62
CA LEU A 148 -11.01 5.85 14.96
C LEU A 148 -11.80 6.26 16.21
N ALA A 149 -13.06 5.84 16.32
CA ALA A 149 -13.91 6.14 17.48
C ALA A 149 -13.37 5.47 18.76
N ASP A 150 -12.89 4.24 18.66
CA ASP A 150 -12.24 3.54 19.77
C ASP A 150 -10.97 4.29 20.22
N TRP A 151 -10.11 4.68 19.28
CA TRP A 151 -8.93 5.49 19.60
C TRP A 151 -9.30 6.86 20.20
N GLU A 152 -10.34 7.53 19.70
CA GLU A 152 -10.82 8.81 20.27
C GLU A 152 -11.33 8.66 21.71
N ALA A 153 -11.99 7.54 22.02
CA ALA A 153 -12.49 7.25 23.36
C ALA A 153 -11.35 6.99 24.37
N ASP A 154 -10.30 6.29 23.92
CA ASP A 154 -9.16 5.94 24.78
C ASP A 154 -8.13 7.07 24.89
N ARG A 155 -8.17 8.08 24.01
CA ARG A 155 -7.19 9.17 23.93
C ARG A 155 -6.97 9.91 25.26
N ASP A 156 -8.02 10.06 26.08
CA ASP A 156 -7.92 10.70 27.40
C ASP A 156 -7.14 9.83 28.42
N GLU A 157 -7.04 8.52 28.20
CA GLU A 157 -6.35 7.55 29.06
C GLU A 157 -4.89 7.28 28.61
N VAL A 158 -4.61 7.26 27.30
CA VAL A 158 -3.27 6.93 26.75
C VAL A 158 -2.34 8.15 26.61
N GLY A 159 -2.91 9.36 26.68
CA GLY A 159 -2.20 10.64 26.65
C GLY A 159 -2.17 11.29 25.26
N GLU A 160 -2.15 12.62 25.22
CA GLU A 160 -2.32 13.43 23.99
C GLU A 160 -1.23 13.23 22.92
N ASP A 161 -0.12 12.56 23.24
CA ASP A 161 1.04 12.38 22.35
C ASP A 161 0.96 11.12 21.46
N GLU A 162 -0.03 10.23 21.65
CA GLU A 162 -0.17 9.04 20.81
C GLU A 162 -0.89 9.37 19.49
N SER A 163 -0.21 9.11 18.36
CA SER A 163 -0.77 9.30 17.03
C SER A 163 -1.76 8.19 16.68
N TYR A 164 -2.88 8.53 16.04
CA TYR A 164 -3.80 7.54 15.49
C TYR A 164 -3.08 6.70 14.44
N ARG A 165 -3.17 5.37 14.56
CA ARG A 165 -2.58 4.42 13.60
C ARG A 165 -3.67 4.01 12.63
N LEU A 166 -3.63 4.56 11.42
CA LEU A 166 -4.51 4.10 10.35
C LEU A 166 -3.99 2.77 9.82
N GLU A 167 -4.69 1.69 10.12
CA GLU A 167 -4.45 0.38 9.53
C GLU A 167 -4.75 0.46 8.02
N ILE A 168 -3.82 0.00 7.17
CA ILE A 168 -3.99 0.01 5.71
C ILE A 168 -3.87 -1.36 5.07
N ALA A 169 -3.35 -2.36 5.78
CA ALA A 169 -3.28 -3.74 5.35
C ALA A 169 -3.04 -4.66 6.54
N PRO A 170 -3.41 -5.96 6.46
CA PRO A 170 -2.93 -6.96 7.40
C PRO A 170 -1.41 -7.09 7.31
N ASP A 171 -0.81 -7.70 8.32
CA ASP A 171 0.60 -8.08 8.27
C ASP A 171 0.84 -9.35 7.43
N GLU A 172 2.10 -9.72 7.24
CA GLU A 172 2.46 -10.90 6.44
C GLU A 172 1.94 -12.22 7.04
N TYR A 173 1.84 -12.32 8.36
CA TYR A 173 1.34 -13.50 9.06
C TYR A 173 -0.17 -13.68 8.88
N HIS A 174 -0.97 -12.63 9.04
CA HIS A 174 -2.41 -12.70 8.78
C HIS A 174 -2.68 -12.98 7.30
N LYS A 175 -1.90 -12.40 6.38
CA LYS A 175 -1.97 -12.74 4.94
C LYS A 175 -1.68 -14.22 4.68
N ALA A 176 -0.84 -14.85 5.49
CA ALA A 176 -0.52 -16.28 5.46
C ALA A 176 -1.47 -17.16 6.31
N LYS A 177 -2.49 -16.57 6.96
CA LYS A 177 -3.43 -17.24 7.88
C LYS A 177 -2.78 -17.85 9.11
N ILE A 178 -1.65 -17.27 9.51
CA ILE A 178 -1.00 -17.52 10.79
C ILE A 178 -1.52 -16.43 11.74
N THR A 179 -1.54 -16.72 13.04
CA THR A 179 -1.79 -15.67 14.05
C THR A 179 -0.76 -14.57 13.86
N GLY A 180 -1.20 -13.39 13.45
CA GLY A 180 -0.30 -12.30 13.14
C GLY A 180 -0.02 -11.36 14.29
N GLU A 181 0.76 -10.36 13.96
CA GLU A 181 1.12 -9.20 14.75
C GLU A 181 0.23 -8.00 14.37
N ALA A 182 0.70 -6.80 14.72
CA ALA A 182 0.01 -5.56 14.39
C ALA A 182 -0.08 -5.35 12.86
N PRO A 183 -1.21 -4.84 12.36
CA PRO A 183 -1.40 -4.59 10.93
C PRO A 183 -0.48 -3.47 10.42
N TYR A 184 -0.19 -3.51 9.12
CA TYR A 184 0.60 -2.47 8.47
C TYR A 184 -0.18 -1.15 8.50
N SER A 185 0.44 -0.14 9.11
CA SER A 185 -0.27 1.08 9.50
C SER A 185 0.50 2.35 9.14
N ILE A 186 -0.21 3.47 9.01
CA ILE A 186 0.35 4.82 8.87
C ILE A 186 -0.10 5.67 10.05
N ALA A 187 0.85 6.28 10.77
CA ALA A 187 0.53 7.23 11.83
C ALA A 187 -0.03 8.55 11.24
N LEU A 188 -1.13 9.03 11.83
CA LEU A 188 -1.78 10.30 11.53
C LEU A 188 -1.75 11.24 12.75
N PRO A 189 -1.59 12.56 12.54
CA PRO A 189 -1.47 13.24 11.25
C PRO A 189 -0.08 13.06 10.59
N ASN A 190 -0.03 13.02 9.27
CA ASN A 190 1.23 13.06 8.53
C ASN A 190 1.19 14.04 7.36
N ALA A 191 1.76 15.23 7.57
CA ALA A 191 1.78 16.30 6.57
C ALA A 191 2.85 16.13 5.48
N SER A 192 3.65 15.06 5.49
CA SER A 192 4.75 14.83 4.56
C SER A 192 4.29 14.29 3.20
N ALA A 193 5.22 14.22 2.24
CA ALA A 193 4.95 13.66 0.91
C ALA A 193 4.66 12.16 0.96
N ASP A 194 5.37 11.44 1.83
CA ASP A 194 5.23 10.01 2.09
C ASP A 194 5.42 9.74 3.58
N ALA A 195 5.02 8.57 4.04
CA ALA A 195 5.09 8.19 5.46
C ALA A 195 5.74 6.81 5.63
N ARG A 196 6.35 6.60 6.80
CA ARG A 196 6.83 5.29 7.22
C ARG A 196 5.65 4.33 7.33
N LEU A 197 5.76 3.16 6.72
CA LEU A 197 4.84 2.07 6.90
C LEU A 197 5.22 1.34 8.19
N LEU A 198 4.38 1.47 9.21
CA LEU A 198 4.59 0.89 10.53
C LEU A 198 4.28 -0.60 10.50
N ASP A 199 4.99 -1.36 11.35
CA ASP A 199 4.87 -2.82 11.53
C ASP A 199 5.19 -3.66 10.27
N GLU A 200 5.53 -2.99 9.17
CA GLU A 200 6.05 -3.60 7.96
C GLU A 200 7.58 -3.81 8.05
N TRP A 201 8.03 -5.00 7.66
CA TRP A 201 9.36 -5.52 7.95
C TRP A 201 10.52 -4.86 7.17
N HIS A 202 10.29 -4.21 6.02
CA HIS A 202 11.35 -3.46 5.32
C HIS A 202 11.75 -2.19 6.08
N ASN A 203 10.96 -1.73 7.05
CA ASN A 203 11.21 -0.48 7.78
C ASN A 203 11.36 0.71 6.80
N THR A 204 10.40 0.86 5.89
CA THR A 204 10.47 1.80 4.79
C THR A 204 9.24 2.70 4.70
N THR A 205 9.17 3.54 3.66
CA THR A 205 8.00 4.39 3.41
C THR A 205 7.02 3.71 2.46
N PHE A 206 5.75 4.11 2.47
CA PHE A 206 4.72 3.48 1.65
C PHE A 206 5.08 3.41 0.15
N VAL A 207 5.66 4.46 -0.44
CA VAL A 207 6.08 4.43 -1.86
C VAL A 207 7.24 3.47 -2.10
N ASN A 208 8.18 3.37 -1.16
CA ASN A 208 9.29 2.42 -1.26
C ASN A 208 8.84 0.98 -1.05
N TYR A 209 7.85 0.76 -0.18
CA TYR A 209 7.18 -0.54 -0.05
C TYR A 209 6.56 -0.94 -1.39
N LEU A 210 5.80 -0.06 -2.04
CA LEU A 210 5.25 -0.33 -3.38
C LEU A 210 6.34 -0.65 -4.41
N ARG A 211 7.47 0.07 -4.42
CA ARG A 211 8.62 -0.24 -5.28
C ARG A 211 9.13 -1.66 -5.07
N SER A 212 9.34 -2.08 -3.82
CA SER A 212 9.78 -3.44 -3.50
C SER A 212 8.74 -4.46 -3.95
N THR A 213 7.48 -4.24 -3.58
CA THR A 213 6.36 -5.12 -3.93
C THR A 213 6.22 -5.32 -5.44
N PHE A 214 6.25 -4.26 -6.25
CA PHE A 214 6.18 -4.39 -7.71
C PHE A 214 7.46 -4.99 -8.31
N ARG A 215 8.64 -4.78 -7.72
CA ARG A 215 9.88 -5.45 -8.14
C ARG A 215 9.78 -6.96 -8.02
N PHE A 216 9.00 -7.47 -7.07
CA PHE A 216 8.77 -8.90 -6.84
C PHE A 216 7.38 -9.38 -7.29
N GLY A 217 6.76 -8.69 -8.26
CA GLY A 217 5.51 -9.15 -8.88
C GLY A 217 4.31 -9.20 -7.92
N GLY A 218 4.30 -8.34 -6.90
CA GLY A 218 3.23 -8.30 -5.89
C GLY A 218 3.55 -9.07 -4.60
N PHE A 219 4.72 -9.68 -4.48
CA PHE A 219 5.10 -10.54 -3.34
C PHE A 219 6.50 -10.15 -2.81
N PRO A 220 6.62 -9.05 -2.05
CA PRO A 220 7.90 -8.57 -1.54
C PRO A 220 8.62 -9.60 -0.64
N GLY A 221 7.91 -10.57 -0.07
CA GLY A 221 8.51 -11.68 0.68
C GLY A 221 9.56 -12.47 -0.11
N PHE A 222 9.48 -12.49 -1.45
CA PHE A 222 10.49 -13.09 -2.31
C PHE A 222 11.88 -12.43 -2.21
N GLU A 223 11.98 -11.20 -1.68
CA GLU A 223 13.26 -10.56 -1.41
C GLU A 223 14.11 -11.38 -0.44
N ARG A 224 13.46 -12.02 0.55
CA ARG A 224 14.12 -12.79 1.61
C ARG A 224 14.59 -14.17 1.15
N LEU A 225 14.18 -14.63 -0.04
CA LEU A 225 14.63 -15.91 -0.60
C LEU A 225 16.07 -15.80 -1.13
N PRO A 226 16.94 -16.79 -0.87
CA PRO A 226 18.25 -16.89 -1.49
C PRO A 226 18.18 -16.98 -3.02
N ASP A 227 19.26 -16.55 -3.67
CA ASP A 227 19.43 -16.75 -5.11
C ASP A 227 19.37 -18.26 -5.45
N GLY A 228 18.61 -18.62 -6.48
CA GLY A 228 18.34 -20.01 -6.87
C GLY A 228 17.16 -20.68 -6.17
N GLU A 229 16.67 -20.12 -5.06
CA GLU A 229 15.40 -20.51 -4.42
C GLU A 229 14.25 -19.55 -4.77
N ARG A 230 14.60 -18.31 -5.13
CA ARG A 230 13.64 -17.32 -5.62
C ARG A 230 13.03 -17.76 -6.97
N PRO A 231 11.71 -17.63 -7.17
CA PRO A 231 11.06 -18.02 -8.42
C PRO A 231 11.26 -16.96 -9.51
N ASP A 232 12.49 -16.78 -9.97
CA ASP A 232 12.90 -15.67 -10.86
C ASP A 232 12.15 -15.65 -12.19
N ASP A 233 11.90 -16.81 -12.81
CA ASP A 233 11.13 -16.91 -14.06
C ASP A 233 9.68 -16.44 -13.86
N LEU A 234 9.08 -16.77 -12.72
CA LEU A 234 7.74 -16.31 -12.36
C LEU A 234 7.75 -14.79 -12.12
N ILE A 235 8.72 -14.27 -11.37
CA ILE A 235 8.85 -12.83 -11.12
C ILE A 235 9.04 -12.08 -12.44
N ALA A 236 9.90 -12.57 -13.34
CA ALA A 236 10.11 -11.98 -14.65
C ALA A 236 8.82 -11.97 -15.50
N PHE A 237 8.03 -13.04 -15.44
CA PHE A 237 6.73 -13.10 -16.10
C PHE A 237 5.73 -12.09 -15.49
N LEU A 238 5.58 -12.07 -14.17
CA LEU A 238 4.64 -11.20 -13.47
C LEU A 238 4.98 -9.71 -13.66
N THR A 239 6.27 -9.36 -13.67
CA THR A 239 6.76 -7.96 -13.71
C THR A 239 6.99 -7.43 -15.13
N LYS A 240 6.82 -8.26 -16.16
CA LYS A 240 7.03 -7.88 -17.55
C LYS A 240 6.25 -6.60 -17.89
N ASP A 241 6.88 -5.62 -18.52
CA ASP A 241 6.25 -4.34 -18.91
C ASP A 241 5.72 -3.47 -17.75
N PHE A 242 6.10 -3.75 -16.50
CA PHE A 242 5.79 -2.85 -15.38
C PHE A 242 6.46 -1.49 -15.57
N LEU A 243 5.72 -0.45 -15.19
CA LEU A 243 6.20 0.91 -15.12
C LEU A 243 6.97 1.13 -13.81
N PRO A 244 8.12 1.82 -13.85
CA PRO A 244 8.88 2.15 -12.65
C PRO A 244 8.17 3.22 -11.81
N LEU A 245 8.34 3.14 -10.49
CA LEU A 245 7.75 4.04 -9.49
C LEU A 245 8.78 4.95 -8.82
#